data_AF-A0A919GZZ6-F1
#
_entry.id   AF-A0A919GZZ6-F1
#
_cell.length_a   1.000
_cell.length_b   1.000
_cell.length_c   1.000
_cell.angle_alpha   90.00
_cell.angle_beta   90.00
_cell.angle_gamma   90.00
#
_symmetry.space_group_name_H-M   'P 1'
#
loop_
_entity.id
_entity.type
_entity.pdbx_description
1 polymer ?
#
loop_
_entity_poly.entity_id
_entity_poly.type
_entity_poly.pdbx_seq_one_letter_code
_entity_poly.pdbx_strand_id
1 'polypeptide(L)'
;MRVVSFSVPAWFPPDGEGARREAPSTAQLTEQESAVFLCLATGASNAELAGELQLSVSTVKFHVVNIRAKLGGISRLQACLLAALARESAGGPPRLSDGGGAAGPR
;
A
#
# COMPACT_ATOMS: atom_id res chain seq x y z
N MET A 1 -3.26 22.01 2.51
CA MET A 1 -3.40 20.54 2.60
C MET A 1 -2.76 19.94 1.36
N ARG A 2 -1.66 19.20 1.52
CA ARG A 2 -1.03 18.49 0.40
C ARG A 2 -1.76 17.15 0.20
N VAL A 3 -2.08 16.82 -1.04
CA VAL A 3 -2.68 15.54 -1.44
C VAL A 3 -1.61 14.73 -2.14
N VAL A 4 -1.42 13.48 -1.72
CA VAL A 4 -0.51 12.53 -2.36
C VAL A 4 -1.35 11.51 -3.12
N SER A 5 -0.98 11.31 -4.38
CA SER A 5 -1.66 10.41 -5.29
C SER A 5 -0.97 9.04 -5.26
N PHE A 6 -1.71 7.98 -4.93
CA PHE A 6 -1.19 6.62 -4.92
C PHE A 6 -2.00 5.73 -5.86
N SER A 7 -1.33 4.83 -6.58
CA SER A 7 -2.01 3.90 -7.49
C SER A 7 -1.72 2.47 -7.06
N VAL A 8 -2.78 1.67 -6.95
CA VAL A 8 -2.66 0.23 -6.73
C VAL A 8 -2.30 -0.41 -8.08
N PRO A 9 -1.16 -1.12 -8.20
CA PRO A 9 -0.77 -1.74 -9.45
C PRO A 9 -1.80 -2.79 -9.91
N ALA A 10 -2.00 -2.90 -11.23
CA ALA A 10 -2.96 -3.86 -11.79
C ALA A 10 -2.63 -5.33 -11.47
N TRP A 11 -1.34 -5.65 -11.27
CA TRP A 11 -0.86 -6.98 -10.90
C TRP A 11 -1.09 -7.32 -9.42
N PHE A 12 -1.39 -6.32 -8.59
CA PHE A 12 -1.48 -6.51 -7.15
C PHE A 12 -2.62 -7.49 -6.83
N PRO A 13 -2.43 -8.50 -5.97
CA PRO A 13 -3.44 -9.53 -5.76
C PRO A 13 -4.70 -8.94 -5.11
N PRO A 14 -5.92 -9.35 -5.50
CA PRO A 14 -7.14 -8.96 -4.80
C PRO A 14 -7.23 -9.71 -3.47
N ASP A 15 -7.89 -9.12 -2.47
CA ASP A 15 -8.29 -9.83 -1.26
C ASP A 15 -9.70 -10.41 -1.42
N GLY A 16 -9.79 -11.74 -1.41
CA GLY A 16 -11.06 -12.47 -1.30
C GLY A 16 -12.00 -12.38 -2.51
N GLU A 17 -12.93 -13.34 -2.57
CA GLU A 17 -14.00 -13.49 -3.56
C GLU A 17 -15.09 -12.42 -3.31
N GLY A 18 -14.88 -11.17 -3.71
CA GLY A 18 -15.92 -10.14 -3.55
C GLY A 18 -15.51 -8.68 -3.73
N ALA A 19 -14.21 -8.37 -3.77
CA ALA A 19 -13.75 -7.03 -4.12
C ALA A 19 -13.95 -6.79 -5.62
N ARG A 20 -15.10 -6.21 -6.00
CA ARG A 20 -15.34 -5.66 -7.33
C ARG A 20 -14.28 -4.60 -7.59
N ARG A 21 -13.19 -4.98 -8.25
CA ARG A 21 -12.18 -4.05 -8.75
C ARG A 21 -12.81 -3.17 -9.79
N GLU A 22 -13.33 -2.03 -9.37
CA GLU A 22 -13.33 -0.87 -10.24
C GLU A 22 -11.86 -0.55 -10.55
N ALA A 23 -11.56 -0.33 -11.83
CA ALA A 23 -10.24 -0.15 -12.45
C ALA A 23 -9.29 0.75 -11.62
N PRO A 24 -7.94 0.72 -11.82
CA PRO A 24 -6.96 1.27 -10.89
C PRO A 24 -7.29 2.72 -10.55
N SER A 25 -7.92 2.87 -9.39
CA SER A 25 -8.45 4.15 -8.94
C SER A 25 -7.29 4.78 -8.21
N THR A 26 -6.71 5.79 -8.84
CA THR A 26 -5.70 6.63 -8.19
C THR A 26 -6.30 7.15 -6.88
N ALA A 27 -5.81 6.64 -5.76
CA ALA A 27 -6.26 6.98 -4.43
C ALA A 27 -5.59 8.28 -3.98
N GLN A 28 -6.40 9.23 -3.54
CA GLN A 28 -5.92 10.49 -2.98
C GLN A 28 -5.85 10.40 -1.46
N LEU A 29 -4.63 10.29 -0.95
CA LEU A 29 -4.36 10.33 0.47
C LEU A 29 -4.05 11.77 0.88
N THR A 30 -4.64 12.20 1.99
CA THR A 30 -4.24 13.42 2.69
C THR A 30 -2.83 13.26 3.25
N GLU A 31 -2.23 14.36 3.66
CA GLU A 31 -0.91 14.38 4.28
C GLU A 31 -0.80 13.47 5.53
N GLN A 32 -1.79 13.52 6.42
CA GLN A 32 -1.85 12.65 7.60
C GLN A 32 -2.03 11.17 7.23
N GLU A 33 -2.93 10.87 6.28
CA GLU A 33 -3.11 9.51 5.78
C GLU A 33 -1.84 8.98 5.10
N SER A 34 -1.11 9.84 4.39
CA SER A 34 0.15 9.47 3.73
C SER A 34 1.23 9.15 4.76
N ALA A 35 1.34 9.92 5.84
CA ALA A 35 2.26 9.64 6.93
C ALA A 35 1.97 8.27 7.57
N VAL A 36 0.69 8.03 7.93
CA VAL A 36 0.26 6.72 8.46
C VAL A 36 0.52 5.60 7.45
N PHE A 37 0.22 5.82 6.17
CA PHE A 37 0.41 4.83 5.11
C PHE A 37 1.88 4.45 4.94
N LEU A 38 2.80 5.42 4.92
CA LEU A 38 4.24 5.13 4.79
C LEU A 38 4.79 4.35 5.98
N CYS A 39 4.31 4.63 7.20
CA CYS A 39 4.70 3.87 8.38
C CYS A 39 4.16 2.43 8.35
N LEU A 40 3.05 2.15 7.65
CA LEU A 40 2.59 0.75 7.50
C LEU A 40 3.62 -0.14 6.80
N ALA A 41 4.55 0.42 6.02
CA ALA A 41 5.62 -0.34 5.37
C ALA A 41 6.54 -1.08 6.36
N THR A 42 6.60 -0.65 7.63
CA THR A 42 7.40 -1.31 8.67
C THR A 42 6.70 -2.53 9.27
N GLY A 43 5.39 -2.70 9.02
CA GLY A 43 4.56 -3.70 9.69
C GLY A 43 4.09 -3.30 11.09
N ALA A 44 4.50 -2.12 11.61
CA ALA A 44 4.18 -1.62 12.95
C ALA A 44 2.68 -1.63 13.24
N SER A 45 2.31 -2.15 14.42
CA SER A 45 0.94 -2.16 14.95
C SER A 45 0.37 -0.75 15.12
N ASN A 46 -0.96 -0.63 15.27
CA ASN A 46 -1.59 0.68 15.46
C ASN A 46 -1.11 1.40 16.74
N ALA A 47 -0.65 0.66 17.75
CA ALA A 47 -0.10 1.22 18.98
C ALA A 47 1.31 1.78 18.75
N GLU A 48 2.15 1.07 18.01
CA GLU A 48 3.49 1.54 17.63
C GLU A 48 3.40 2.76 16.72
N LEU A 49 2.53 2.72 15.70
CA LEU A 49 2.25 3.86 14.82
C LEU A 49 1.75 5.09 15.58
N ALA A 50 0.91 4.89 16.60
CA ALA A 50 0.42 5.96 17.45
C ALA A 50 1.57 6.64 18.22
N GLY A 51 2.51 5.85 18.73
CA GLY A 51 3.72 6.35 19.38
C GLY A 51 4.63 7.11 18.41
N GLU A 52 4.90 6.55 17.22
CA GLU A 52 5.76 7.17 16.21
C GLU A 52 5.20 8.48 15.67
N LEU A 53 3.89 8.56 15.45
CA LEU A 53 3.23 9.72 14.86
C LEU A 53 2.68 10.70 15.90
N GLN A 54 2.87 10.44 17.19
CA GLN A 54 2.28 11.21 18.30
C GLN A 54 0.75 11.38 18.18
N LEU A 55 0.06 10.30 17.78
CA LEU A 55 -1.39 10.25 17.62
C LEU A 55 -2.02 9.31 18.65
N SER A 56 -3.35 9.38 18.80
CA SER A 56 -4.08 8.35 19.55
C SER A 56 -4.23 7.07 18.72
N VAL A 57 -4.29 5.91 19.38
CA VAL A 57 -4.53 4.61 18.71
C VAL A 57 -5.85 4.62 17.93
N SER A 58 -6.88 5.29 18.45
CA SER A 58 -8.19 5.44 17.78
C SER A 58 -8.08 6.27 16.50
N THR A 59 -7.28 7.34 16.52
CA THR A 59 -6.99 8.17 15.35
C THR A 59 -6.23 7.37 14.29
N VAL A 60 -5.23 6.58 14.68
CA VAL A 60 -4.52 5.69 13.75
C VAL A 60 -5.47 4.66 13.15
N LYS A 61 -6.32 4.02 13.96
CA LYS A 61 -7.35 3.08 13.45
C LYS A 61 -8.25 3.73 12.41
N PHE A 62 -8.72 4.95 12.69
CA PHE A 62 -9.54 5.73 11.75
C PHE A 62 -8.82 5.98 10.43
N HIS A 63 -7.57 6.46 10.48
CA HIS A 63 -6.78 6.68 9.26
C HIS A 63 -6.55 5.38 8.49
N VAL A 64 -6.19 4.27 9.16
CA VAL A 64 -5.97 2.96 8.52
C VAL A 64 -7.23 2.47 7.79
N VAL A 65 -8.40 2.62 8.40
CA VAL A 65 -9.68 2.24 7.76
C VAL A 65 -9.93 3.10 6.51
N ASN A 66 -9.76 4.43 6.60
CA ASN A 66 -9.96 5.33 5.47
C ASN A 66 -8.97 5.09 4.34
N ILE A 67 -7.69 4.87 4.65
CA ILE A 67 -6.65 4.54 3.68
C ILE A 67 -7.04 3.27 2.92
N ARG A 68 -7.39 2.19 3.63
CA ARG A 68 -7.80 0.93 3.01
C ARG A 68 -9.03 1.09 2.14
N ALA A 69 -10.04 1.83 2.61
CA ALA A 69 -11.24 2.13 1.83
C ALA A 69 -10.91 2.89 0.54
N LYS A 70 -10.06 3.93 0.61
CA LYS A 70 -9.58 4.70 -0.54
C LYS A 70 -8.76 3.87 -1.53
N LEU A 71 -8.08 2.83 -1.05
CA LEU A 71 -7.29 1.89 -1.85
C LEU A 71 -8.11 0.70 -2.38
N GLY A 72 -9.44 0.76 -2.31
CA GLY A 72 -10.32 -0.29 -2.83
C GLY A 72 -10.64 -1.41 -1.85
N GLY A 73 -10.57 -1.15 -0.54
CA GLY A 73 -11.00 -2.08 0.51
C GLY A 73 -9.93 -3.09 0.95
N ILE A 74 -8.71 -2.99 0.44
CA ILE A 74 -7.63 -3.96 0.63
C ILE A 74 -7.38 -4.32 2.10
N SER A 75 -6.87 -5.51 2.35
CA SER A 75 -6.41 -5.97 3.67
C SER A 75 -5.23 -5.14 4.21
N ARG A 76 -4.97 -5.28 5.52
CA ARG A 76 -3.83 -4.62 6.17
C ARG A 76 -2.49 -5.05 5.58
N LEU A 77 -2.31 -6.36 5.35
CA LEU A 77 -1.07 -6.90 4.78
C LEU A 77 -0.82 -6.29 3.40
N GLN A 78 -1.86 -6.19 2.59
CA GLN A 78 -1.79 -5.54 1.29
C GLN A 78 -1.43 -4.05 1.40
N ALA A 79 -2.02 -3.32 2.35
CA ALA A 79 -1.66 -1.92 2.58
C ALA A 79 -0.18 -1.77 2.99
N CYS A 80 0.36 -2.66 3.84
CA CYS A 80 1.78 -2.71 4.18
C CYS A 80 2.66 -2.94 2.95
N LEU A 81 2.29 -3.90 2.09
CA LEU A 81 3.04 -4.22 0.87
C LEU A 81 3.03 -3.05 -0.12
N LEU A 82 1.88 -2.41 -0.33
CA LEU A 82 1.79 -1.22 -1.18
C LEU A 82 2.62 -0.07 -0.63
N ALA A 83 2.63 0.14 0.69
CA ALA A 83 3.45 1.16 1.31
C ALA A 83 4.96 0.88 1.13
N ALA A 84 5.38 -0.38 1.21
CA ALA A 84 6.76 -0.77 0.93
C ALA A 84 7.14 -0.50 -0.53
N LEU A 85 6.30 -0.90 -1.48
CA LEU A 85 6.49 -0.62 -2.91
C LEU A 85 6.53 0.90 -3.20
N ALA A 86 5.71 1.69 -2.49
CA ALA A 86 5.71 3.15 -2.58
C ALA A 86 7.05 3.75 -2.18
N ARG A 87 7.66 3.24 -1.10
CA ARG A 87 8.97 3.66 -0.60
C ARG A 87 10.09 3.30 -1.58
N GLU A 88 10.01 2.12 -2.20
CA GLU A 88 10.96 1.70 -3.24
C GLU A 88 10.81 2.48 -4.55
N SER A 89 9.61 2.91 -4.91
CA SER A 89 9.36 3.63 -6.17
C SER A 89 9.98 5.03 -6.22
N ALA A 90 10.45 5.58 -5.08
CA ALA A 90 11.38 6.71 -5.06
C ALA A 90 12.75 6.38 -5.70
N GLY A 91 12.99 5.10 -6.02
CA GLY A 91 14.12 4.54 -6.76
C GLY A 91 13.68 3.43 -7.74
N GLY A 92 12.55 3.59 -8.43
CA GLY A 92 12.10 2.70 -9.52
C GLY A 92 11.69 1.27 -9.10
N PRO A 93 10.72 0.64 -9.77
CA PRO A 93 10.28 -0.70 -9.38
C PRO A 93 11.43 -1.70 -9.56
N PRO A 94 11.55 -2.74 -8.70
CA PRO A 94 12.39 -3.89 -9.02
C PRO A 94 11.92 -4.41 -10.37
N ARG A 95 12.75 -4.20 -11.39
CA ARG A 95 12.58 -4.90 -12.66
C ARG A 95 12.80 -6.35 -12.31
N LEU A 96 11.71 -7.10 -12.25
CA LEU A 96 11.75 -8.53 -12.42
C LEU A 96 12.47 -8.71 -13.76
N SER A 97 13.79 -8.90 -13.72
CA SER A 97 14.58 -9.08 -14.93
C SER A 97 13.98 -10.29 -15.64
N ASP A 98 13.46 -10.06 -16.83
CA ASP A 98 13.19 -11.10 -17.80
C ASP A 98 14.51 -11.85 -18.05
N GLY A 99 14.68 -13.02 -17.44
CA GLY A 99 15.86 -13.85 -17.65
C GLY A 99 15.79 -15.15 -16.83
N GLY A 100 15.67 -16.33 -17.43
CA GLY A 100 15.67 -16.64 -18.85
C GLY A 100 15.58 -18.14 -19.15
N GLY A 101 15.47 -18.41 -20.46
CA GLY A 101 16.04 -19.56 -21.15
C GLY A 101 15.83 -20.96 -20.56
N ALA A 102 14.75 -21.61 -20.97
CA ALA A 102 14.85 -23.03 -21.30
C ALA A 102 15.11 -23.14 -22.82
N ALA A 103 16.36 -22.93 -23.21
CA ALA A 103 16.90 -23.57 -24.41
C ALA A 103 16.87 -25.09 -24.17
N GLY A 104 16.32 -25.84 -25.12
CA GLY A 104 16.22 -27.29 -25.01
C GLY A 104 17.57 -28.00 -24.91
N PRO A 105 17.51 -29.32 -24.70
CA PRO A 105 18.29 -30.16 -25.59
C PRO A 105 17.48 -31.33 -26.18
N ARG A 106 17.59 -31.42 -27.51
CA ARG A 106 17.61 -32.61 -28.40
C ARG A 106 16.30 -33.35 -28.64
#